data_AF-A4CW97-F1
#
_entry.id   AF-A4CW97-F1
#
_cell.length_a   1.000
_cell.length_b   1.000
_cell.length_c   1.000
_cell.angle_alpha   90.00
_cell.angle_beta   90.00
_cell.angle_gamma   90.00
#
_symmetry.space_group_name_H-M   'P 1'
#
loop_
_entity.id
_entity.type
_entity.pdbx_description
1 polymer ?
#
loop_
_entity_poly.entity_id
_entity_poly.type
_entity_poly.pdbx_seq_one_letter_code
_entity_poly.pdbx_strand_id
1 'polypeptide(L)'
;MMHAAFKRGEQPGSNTMVEALILILFLISGSATGWMGVHLLPQELLDDVNAQWVRLGLTATGAGIGIVAGLVFRRLRQQLMQQVRTMPTDLLVSRAVGLILGLLVANLLLAPILLLPLAGASSLVKPLAAILSNGFFGVLGYNLAEVHGRTLLRLFNPTSTEALLVADGVLTPATAKILDTSVIIDGRIRGMIGCGLLEGKVIVAQTVIDEMQQLSDSNNLEKRGKGRRGLKLLNELREAYERRLVINTTRYDGAGTDDRLLQLTEDTGGTLVTADFNLAQVARLKSLKVMNLSELVIALRPEVQPGDELNLKIVREGKEDHQGVAYLEDGTMVVVENARSAIGERRPIVITGALQNPSGRMVFARLNKDSAPVGGGKESRNAQPARKSKNNERPTPESR
;
A
#
# COMPACT_ATOMS: atom_id res chain seq x y z
N MET A 1 -14.27 3.49 44.83
CA MET A 1 -14.55 4.27 43.60
C MET A 1 -14.15 3.45 42.40
N MET A 2 -15.11 2.87 41.67
CA MET A 2 -15.07 2.71 40.21
C MET A 2 -16.43 2.14 39.79
N HIS A 3 -17.24 3.03 39.20
CA HIS A 3 -18.51 2.71 38.57
C HIS A 3 -18.27 1.79 37.37
N ALA A 4 -18.72 0.55 37.47
CA ALA A 4 -18.98 -0.28 36.29
C ALA A 4 -20.34 0.15 35.70
N ALA A 5 -20.28 1.04 34.72
CA ALA A 5 -21.43 1.47 33.94
C ALA A 5 -21.96 0.29 33.11
N PHE A 6 -23.05 -0.32 33.57
CA PHE A 6 -23.81 -1.31 32.83
C PHE A 6 -24.50 -0.61 31.65
N LYS A 7 -23.81 -0.58 30.50
CA LYS A 7 -24.36 -0.09 29.24
C LYS A 7 -25.43 -1.09 28.79
N ARG A 8 -26.71 -0.80 29.13
CA ARG A 8 -27.88 -1.43 28.53
C ARG A 8 -27.76 -1.25 27.01
N GLY A 9 -27.35 -2.29 26.30
CA GLY A 9 -27.50 -2.35 24.86
C GLY A 9 -28.99 -2.32 24.55
N GLU A 10 -29.45 -1.24 23.92
CA GLU A 10 -30.75 -1.21 23.27
C GLU A 10 -30.86 -2.43 22.37
N GLN A 11 -31.81 -3.32 22.67
CA GLN A 11 -32.21 -4.34 21.70
C GLN A 11 -32.82 -3.59 20.51
N PRO A 12 -32.28 -3.72 19.29
CA PRO A 12 -32.89 -3.10 18.13
C PRO A 12 -34.25 -3.76 17.96
N GLY A 13 -35.31 -2.96 18.07
CA GLY A 13 -36.68 -3.42 18.06
C GLY A 13 -36.90 -4.45 16.95
N SER A 14 -37.40 -5.64 17.32
CA SER A 14 -38.08 -6.46 16.34
C SER A 14 -39.14 -5.55 15.74
N ASN A 15 -39.07 -5.24 14.44
CA ASN A 15 -40.12 -4.47 13.78
C ASN A 15 -41.39 -5.33 13.82
N THR A 16 -42.13 -5.24 14.92
CA THR A 16 -43.36 -5.97 15.22
C THR A 16 -44.38 -5.77 14.10
N MET A 17 -44.35 -4.59 13.49
CA MET A 17 -45.11 -4.25 12.29
C MET A 17 -44.79 -5.17 11.09
N VAL A 18 -43.51 -5.44 10.81
CA VAL A 18 -43.11 -6.31 9.69
C VAL A 18 -43.47 -7.77 9.99
N GLU A 19 -43.35 -8.20 11.23
CA GLU A 19 -43.71 -9.57 11.64
C GLU A 19 -45.22 -9.80 11.57
N ALA A 20 -46.02 -8.81 11.97
CA ALA A 20 -47.47 -8.83 11.79
C ALA A 20 -47.85 -8.86 10.30
N LEU A 21 -47.19 -8.06 9.47
CA LEU A 21 -47.47 -8.00 8.03
C LEU A 21 -47.19 -9.34 7.34
N ILE A 22 -46.11 -10.04 7.70
CA ILE A 22 -45.81 -11.38 7.18
C ILE A 22 -46.94 -12.36 7.54
N LEU A 23 -47.37 -12.41 8.80
CA LEU A 23 -48.42 -13.32 9.22
C LEU A 23 -49.76 -13.03 8.52
N ILE A 24 -50.09 -11.75 8.34
CA ILE A 24 -51.28 -11.32 7.60
C ILE A 24 -51.18 -11.75 6.13
N LEU A 25 -50.02 -11.58 5.48
CA LEU A 25 -49.80 -11.99 4.10
C LEU A 25 -50.00 -13.50 3.92
N PHE A 26 -49.40 -14.31 4.80
CA PHE A 26 -49.52 -15.77 4.75
C PHE A 26 -50.93 -16.25 5.09
N LEU A 27 -51.63 -15.57 6.00
CA LEU A 27 -53.04 -15.81 6.31
C LEU A 27 -53.93 -15.57 5.09
N ILE A 28 -53.76 -14.42 4.42
CA ILE A 28 -54.52 -14.07 3.20
C ILE A 28 -54.21 -15.05 2.07
N SER A 29 -52.93 -15.35 1.83
CA SER A 29 -52.51 -16.30 0.79
C SER A 29 -53.05 -17.71 1.05
N GLY A 30 -52.98 -18.20 2.29
CA GLY A 30 -53.53 -19.50 2.69
C GLY A 30 -55.06 -19.55 2.54
N SER A 31 -55.75 -18.47 2.92
CA SER A 31 -57.21 -18.37 2.80
C SER A 31 -57.65 -18.33 1.33
N ALA A 32 -56.93 -17.58 0.48
CA ALA A 32 -57.18 -17.49 -0.95
C ALA A 32 -56.90 -18.83 -1.66
N THR A 33 -55.83 -19.52 -1.26
CA THR A 33 -55.50 -20.86 -1.79
C THR A 33 -56.56 -21.89 -1.40
N GLY A 34 -57.05 -21.84 -0.15
CA GLY A 34 -58.18 -22.67 0.30
C GLY A 34 -59.47 -22.37 -0.46
N TRP A 35 -59.77 -21.09 -0.73
CA TRP A 35 -60.93 -20.69 -1.53
C TRP A 35 -60.85 -21.23 -2.96
N MET A 36 -59.68 -21.12 -3.61
CA MET A 36 -59.49 -21.53 -4.99
C MET A 36 -59.32 -23.05 -5.15
N GLY A 37 -58.89 -23.75 -4.09
CA GLY A 37 -58.73 -25.20 -4.05
C GLY A 37 -60.02 -25.99 -4.27
N VAL A 38 -61.19 -25.37 -4.04
CA VAL A 38 -62.50 -25.99 -4.31
C VAL A 38 -62.69 -26.32 -5.79
N HIS A 39 -62.05 -25.58 -6.70
CA HIS A 39 -62.10 -25.84 -8.14
C HIS A 39 -61.26 -27.04 -8.58
N LEU A 40 -60.40 -27.56 -7.72
CA LEU A 40 -59.55 -28.73 -7.97
C LEU A 40 -60.19 -30.04 -7.46
N LEU A 41 -61.32 -29.97 -6.74
CA LEU A 41 -62.04 -31.13 -6.25
C LEU A 41 -62.90 -31.76 -7.37
N PRO A 42 -62.97 -33.10 -7.46
CA PRO A 42 -63.84 -33.80 -8.41
C PRO A 42 -65.31 -33.39 -8.21
N GLN A 43 -66.04 -33.15 -9.30
CA GLN A 43 -67.43 -32.69 -9.26
C GLN A 43 -68.36 -33.68 -8.52
N GLU A 44 -68.04 -34.96 -8.50
CA GLU A 44 -68.79 -36.01 -7.80
C GLU A 44 -68.84 -35.82 -6.26
N LEU A 45 -67.87 -35.12 -5.66
CA LEU A 45 -67.84 -34.82 -4.21
C LEU A 45 -68.62 -33.55 -3.83
N LEU A 46 -69.00 -32.74 -4.82
CA LEU A 46 -69.67 -31.45 -4.62
C LEU A 46 -71.20 -31.54 -4.79
N ASP A 47 -71.70 -32.64 -5.35
CA ASP A 47 -73.14 -32.86 -5.58
C ASP A 47 -73.88 -33.37 -4.32
N ASP A 48 -73.19 -34.09 -3.42
CA ASP A 48 -73.79 -34.73 -2.24
C ASP A 48 -73.66 -33.87 -0.95
N VAL A 49 -72.82 -32.84 -0.98
CA VAL A 49 -72.51 -31.98 0.16
C VAL A 49 -72.65 -30.52 -0.23
N ASN A 50 -73.30 -29.71 0.61
CA ASN A 50 -73.50 -28.28 0.33
C ASN A 50 -72.14 -27.57 0.09
N ALA A 51 -71.92 -27.16 -1.17
CA ALA A 51 -70.68 -26.60 -1.67
C ALA A 51 -70.17 -25.38 -0.87
N GLN A 52 -71.06 -24.64 -0.19
CA GLN A 52 -70.66 -23.54 0.69
C GLN A 52 -69.91 -24.01 1.94
N TRP A 53 -70.33 -25.11 2.57
CA TRP A 53 -69.66 -25.64 3.76
C TRP A 53 -68.29 -26.23 3.43
N VAL A 54 -68.16 -26.87 2.26
CA VAL A 54 -66.86 -27.36 1.75
C VAL A 54 -65.91 -26.20 1.47
N ARG A 55 -66.39 -25.10 0.86
CA ARG A 55 -65.60 -23.88 0.66
C ARG A 55 -65.11 -23.27 1.96
N LEU A 56 -66.01 -23.13 2.95
CA LEU A 56 -65.66 -22.60 4.27
C LEU A 56 -64.69 -23.50 5.03
N GLY A 57 -64.83 -24.82 4.91
CA GLY A 57 -63.91 -25.79 5.50
C GLY A 57 -62.51 -25.72 4.89
N LEU A 58 -62.41 -25.66 3.56
CA LEU A 58 -61.13 -25.55 2.86
C LEU A 58 -60.44 -24.21 3.12
N THR A 59 -61.20 -23.11 3.21
CA THR A 59 -60.63 -21.79 3.51
C THR A 59 -60.13 -21.72 4.95
N ALA A 60 -60.86 -22.26 5.92
CA ALA A 60 -60.43 -22.33 7.31
C ALA A 60 -59.16 -23.18 7.46
N THR A 61 -59.10 -24.31 6.76
CA THR A 61 -57.92 -25.20 6.75
C THR A 61 -56.72 -24.52 6.07
N GLY A 62 -56.94 -23.86 4.94
CA GLY A 62 -55.92 -23.09 4.23
C GLY A 62 -55.39 -21.90 5.04
N ALA A 63 -56.26 -21.18 5.75
CA ALA A 63 -55.89 -20.12 6.68
C ALA A 63 -55.02 -20.66 7.83
N GLY A 64 -55.38 -21.81 8.40
CA GLY A 64 -54.61 -22.49 9.44
C GLY A 64 -53.21 -22.88 8.97
N ILE A 65 -53.09 -23.49 7.79
CA ILE A 65 -51.79 -23.83 7.17
C ILE A 65 -50.97 -22.57 6.90
N GLY A 66 -51.60 -21.49 6.43
CA GLY A 66 -50.97 -20.20 6.21
C GLY A 66 -50.34 -19.63 7.48
N ILE A 67 -51.06 -19.65 8.61
CA ILE A 67 -50.53 -19.19 9.91
C ILE A 67 -49.31 -20.01 10.32
N VAL A 68 -49.37 -21.34 10.22
CA VAL A 68 -48.26 -22.24 10.58
C VAL A 68 -47.04 -21.95 9.70
N ALA A 69 -47.22 -21.83 8.38
CA ALA A 69 -46.15 -21.48 7.45
C ALA A 69 -45.55 -20.10 7.77
N GLY A 70 -46.38 -19.11 8.10
CA GLY A 70 -45.94 -17.77 8.49
C GLY A 70 -45.09 -17.78 9.78
N LEU A 71 -45.46 -18.60 10.77
CA LEU A 71 -44.67 -18.77 12.01
C LEU A 71 -43.31 -19.44 11.74
N VAL A 72 -43.27 -20.47 10.89
CA VAL A 72 -42.02 -21.13 10.49
C VAL A 72 -41.12 -20.14 9.75
N PHE A 73 -41.67 -19.39 8.80
CA PHE A 73 -40.93 -18.37 8.04
C PHE A 73 -40.37 -17.28 8.96
N ARG A 74 -41.15 -16.83 9.95
CA ARG A 74 -40.69 -15.86 10.96
C ARG A 74 -39.46 -16.38 11.71
N ARG A 75 -39.49 -17.63 12.17
CA ARG A 75 -38.39 -18.27 12.89
C ARG A 75 -37.12 -18.36 12.03
N LEU A 76 -37.27 -18.82 10.79
CA LEU A 76 -36.17 -18.96 9.85
C LEU A 76 -35.54 -17.59 9.52
N ARG A 77 -36.36 -16.55 9.30
CA ARG A 77 -35.90 -15.18 9.04
C ARG A 77 -35.09 -14.63 10.21
N GLN A 78 -35.54 -14.84 11.44
CA GLN A 78 -34.85 -14.35 12.63
C GLN A 78 -33.46 -14.99 12.76
N GLN A 79 -33.36 -16.31 12.53
CA GLN A 79 -32.07 -17.02 12.54
C GLN A 79 -31.12 -16.48 11.45
N LEU A 80 -31.61 -16.32 10.22
CA LEU A 80 -30.85 -15.74 9.12
C LEU A 80 -30.36 -14.32 9.43
N MET A 81 -31.23 -13.46 9.97
CA MET A 81 -30.87 -12.07 10.29
C MET A 81 -29.84 -11.96 11.42
N GLN A 82 -29.89 -12.86 12.40
CA GLN A 82 -28.87 -12.93 13.45
C GLN A 82 -27.50 -13.33 12.88
N GLN A 83 -27.48 -14.31 11.96
CA GLN A 83 -26.27 -14.69 11.23
C GLN A 83 -25.73 -13.52 10.38
N VAL A 84 -26.58 -12.87 9.59
CA VAL A 84 -26.18 -11.79 8.67
C VAL A 84 -25.57 -10.60 9.42
N ARG A 85 -26.08 -10.25 10.61
CA ARG A 85 -25.56 -9.13 11.39
C ARG A 85 -24.16 -9.34 11.96
N THR A 86 -23.75 -10.59 12.14
CA THR A 86 -22.44 -10.94 12.69
C THR A 86 -21.43 -11.31 11.61
N MET A 87 -21.87 -11.36 10.35
CA MET A 87 -21.02 -11.72 9.23
C MET A 87 -20.28 -10.51 8.67
N PRO A 88 -19.01 -10.69 8.28
CA PRO A 88 -18.28 -9.65 7.57
C PRO A 88 -18.91 -9.44 6.18
N THR A 89 -18.84 -8.20 5.69
CA THR A 89 -19.54 -7.76 4.46
C THR A 89 -19.00 -8.45 3.20
N ASP A 90 -17.74 -8.87 3.19
CA ASP A 90 -17.12 -9.66 2.11
C ASP A 90 -17.83 -11.01 1.92
N LEU A 91 -18.17 -11.68 3.02
CA LEU A 91 -18.87 -12.97 2.98
C LEU A 91 -20.30 -12.82 2.46
N LEU A 92 -21.01 -11.76 2.85
CA LEU A 92 -22.37 -11.47 2.36
C LEU A 92 -22.38 -11.23 0.85
N VAL A 93 -21.44 -10.42 0.35
CA VAL A 93 -21.30 -10.13 -1.08
C VAL A 93 -20.93 -11.40 -1.84
N SER A 94 -19.99 -12.20 -1.33
CA SER A 94 -19.58 -13.44 -2.00
C SER A 94 -20.71 -14.45 -2.12
N ARG A 95 -21.48 -14.71 -1.05
CA ARG A 95 -22.64 -15.60 -1.07
C ARG A 95 -23.73 -15.12 -2.02
N ALA A 96 -23.96 -13.81 -2.10
CA ALA A 96 -24.91 -13.25 -3.07
C ALA A 96 -24.44 -13.51 -4.52
N VAL A 97 -23.17 -13.25 -4.81
CA VAL A 97 -22.57 -13.54 -6.13
C VAL A 97 -22.64 -15.02 -6.47
N GLY A 98 -22.33 -15.90 -5.52
CA GLY A 98 -22.43 -17.35 -5.69
C GLY A 98 -23.85 -17.84 -5.97
N LEU A 99 -24.85 -17.30 -5.27
CA LEU A 99 -26.24 -17.62 -5.51
C LEU A 99 -26.69 -17.17 -6.90
N ILE A 100 -26.32 -15.95 -7.32
CA ILE A 100 -26.64 -15.43 -8.65
C ILE A 100 -26.02 -16.31 -9.74
N LEU A 101 -24.74 -16.65 -9.61
CA LEU A 101 -24.05 -17.55 -10.55
C LEU A 101 -24.68 -18.93 -10.58
N GLY A 102 -25.03 -19.48 -9.41
CA GLY A 102 -25.73 -20.76 -9.30
C GLY A 102 -27.06 -20.77 -10.05
N LEU A 103 -27.91 -19.75 -9.83
CA LEU A 103 -29.18 -19.61 -10.54
C LEU A 103 -29.01 -19.37 -12.05
N LEU A 104 -27.97 -18.64 -12.45
CA LEU A 104 -27.65 -18.43 -13.87
C LEU A 104 -27.31 -19.77 -14.53
N VAL A 105 -26.43 -20.56 -13.91
CA VAL A 105 -26.06 -21.89 -14.39
C VAL A 105 -27.28 -22.82 -14.41
N ALA A 106 -28.12 -22.78 -13.37
CA ALA A 106 -29.35 -23.57 -13.30
C ALA A 106 -30.26 -23.32 -14.51
N ASN A 107 -30.53 -22.05 -14.81
CA ASN A 107 -31.40 -21.66 -15.91
C ASN A 107 -30.77 -21.94 -17.28
N LEU A 108 -29.44 -21.78 -17.41
CA LEU A 108 -28.72 -22.07 -18.64
C LEU A 108 -28.75 -23.57 -18.98
N LEU A 109 -28.59 -24.43 -17.97
CA LEU A 109 -28.67 -25.89 -18.15
C LEU A 109 -30.12 -26.38 -18.33
N LEU A 110 -31.08 -25.68 -17.75
CA LEU A 110 -32.50 -26.03 -17.85
C LEU A 110 -33.12 -25.64 -19.20
N ALA A 111 -32.64 -24.56 -19.85
CA ALA A 111 -33.20 -24.05 -21.10
C ALA A 111 -33.26 -25.10 -22.24
N PRO A 112 -32.20 -25.88 -22.54
CA PRO A 112 -32.26 -26.95 -23.54
C PRO A 112 -33.26 -28.05 -23.18
N ILE A 113 -33.38 -28.39 -21.90
CA ILE A 113 -34.26 -29.47 -21.41
C ILE A 113 -35.73 -29.08 -21.54
N LEU A 114 -36.07 -27.80 -21.33
CA LEU A 114 -37.44 -27.30 -21.46
C LEU A 114 -37.92 -27.25 -22.92
N LEU A 115 -37.00 -26.98 -23.86
CA LEU A 115 -37.25 -26.91 -25.29
C LEU A 115 -37.44 -28.29 -25.94
N LEU A 116 -36.99 -29.38 -25.31
CA LEU A 116 -37.24 -30.73 -25.80
C LEU A 116 -38.72 -31.11 -25.62
N PRO A 117 -39.42 -31.53 -26.69
CA PRO A 117 -40.77 -32.09 -26.61
C PRO A 117 -40.68 -33.53 -26.07
N LEU A 118 -40.53 -33.67 -24.75
CA LEU A 118 -40.59 -34.95 -24.07
C LEU A 118 -42.02 -35.49 -24.16
N ALA A 119 -42.25 -36.38 -25.12
CA ALA A 119 -43.52 -37.10 -25.25
C ALA A 119 -43.75 -37.95 -24.00
N GLY A 120 -44.77 -37.62 -23.20
CA GLY A 120 -45.20 -38.38 -22.03
C GLY A 120 -44.93 -37.74 -20.65
N ALA A 121 -44.24 -36.62 -20.58
CA ALA A 121 -44.09 -35.89 -19.31
C ALA A 121 -45.38 -35.10 -19.00
N SER A 122 -46.00 -35.33 -17.84
CA SER A 122 -47.13 -34.52 -17.37
C SER A 122 -46.73 -33.04 -17.32
N SER A 123 -47.69 -32.13 -17.51
CA SER A 123 -47.44 -30.67 -17.48
C SER A 123 -46.76 -30.18 -16.19
N LEU A 124 -46.78 -31.01 -15.14
CA LEU A 124 -46.16 -30.79 -13.83
C LEU A 124 -44.66 -31.14 -13.78
N VAL A 125 -44.14 -31.99 -14.67
CA VAL A 125 -42.72 -32.42 -14.61
C VAL A 125 -41.77 -31.25 -14.92
N LYS A 126 -42.10 -30.44 -15.93
CA LYS A 126 -41.28 -29.29 -16.35
C LYS A 126 -41.13 -28.23 -15.23
N PRO A 127 -42.21 -27.72 -14.61
CA PRO A 127 -42.08 -26.75 -13.52
C PRO A 127 -41.43 -27.38 -12.28
N LEU A 128 -41.70 -28.66 -11.99
CA LEU A 128 -41.07 -29.34 -10.85
C LEU A 128 -39.54 -29.46 -11.04
N ALA A 129 -39.08 -29.85 -12.23
CA ALA A 129 -37.67 -29.91 -12.57
C ALA A 129 -37.01 -28.51 -12.50
N ALA A 130 -37.73 -27.46 -12.90
CA ALA A 130 -37.23 -26.09 -12.81
C ALA A 130 -37.00 -25.64 -11.37
N ILE A 131 -37.94 -25.95 -10.47
CA ILE A 131 -37.84 -25.61 -9.04
C ILE A 131 -36.70 -26.40 -8.39
N LEU A 132 -36.61 -27.71 -8.66
CA LEU A 132 -35.57 -28.56 -8.12
C LEU A 132 -34.17 -28.16 -8.60
N SER A 133 -34.02 -27.86 -9.89
CA SER A 133 -32.74 -27.42 -10.47
C SER A 133 -32.28 -26.08 -9.87
N ASN A 134 -33.15 -25.06 -9.85
CA ASN A 134 -32.82 -23.77 -9.26
C ASN A 134 -32.49 -23.87 -7.77
N GLY A 135 -33.21 -24.71 -7.02
CA GLY A 135 -32.91 -24.99 -5.61
C GLY A 135 -31.54 -25.64 -5.45
N PHE A 136 -31.25 -26.71 -6.19
CA PHE A 136 -29.99 -27.43 -6.13
C PHE A 136 -28.78 -26.54 -6.48
N PHE A 137 -28.82 -25.89 -7.64
CA PHE A 137 -27.72 -25.03 -8.09
C PHE A 137 -27.61 -23.73 -7.29
N GLY A 138 -28.70 -23.19 -6.77
CA GLY A 138 -28.67 -22.03 -5.86
C GLY A 138 -27.96 -22.37 -4.54
N VAL A 139 -28.27 -23.52 -3.94
CA VAL A 139 -27.60 -24.01 -2.73
C VAL A 139 -26.14 -24.37 -3.02
N LEU A 140 -25.84 -25.00 -4.15
CA LEU A 140 -24.47 -25.32 -4.55
C LEU A 140 -23.63 -24.06 -4.74
N GLY A 141 -24.16 -23.06 -5.46
CA GLY A 141 -23.51 -21.77 -5.68
C GLY A 141 -23.29 -20.99 -4.37
N TYR A 142 -24.26 -21.01 -3.46
CA TYR A 142 -24.14 -20.43 -2.12
C TYR A 142 -23.01 -21.09 -1.31
N ASN A 143 -22.99 -22.43 -1.23
CA ASN A 143 -21.96 -23.17 -0.48
C ASN A 143 -20.57 -22.99 -1.08
N LEU A 144 -20.46 -23.02 -2.41
CA LEU A 144 -19.18 -22.83 -3.08
C LEU A 144 -18.61 -21.43 -2.83
N ALA A 145 -19.46 -20.40 -2.84
CA ALA A 145 -19.07 -19.04 -2.51
C ALA A 145 -18.89 -18.80 -1.02
N GLU A 146 -19.43 -19.64 -0.14
CA GLU A 146 -19.10 -19.59 1.27
C GLU A 146 -17.69 -20.11 1.55
N VAL A 147 -17.29 -21.22 0.92
CA VAL A 147 -15.96 -21.82 1.10
C VAL A 147 -14.88 -21.06 0.32
N HIS A 148 -15.19 -20.62 -0.91
CA HIS A 148 -14.23 -20.01 -1.84
C HIS A 148 -14.61 -18.58 -2.26
N GLY A 149 -15.47 -17.90 -1.50
CA GLY A 149 -16.02 -16.59 -1.86
C GLY A 149 -14.98 -15.54 -2.18
N ARG A 150 -13.90 -15.51 -1.41
CA ARG A 150 -12.77 -14.59 -1.63
C ARG A 150 -12.08 -14.85 -2.97
N THR A 151 -11.93 -16.11 -3.38
CA THR A 151 -11.37 -16.49 -4.69
C THR A 151 -12.29 -16.11 -5.84
N LEU A 152 -13.61 -16.27 -5.67
CA LEU A 152 -14.59 -15.83 -6.67
C LEU A 152 -14.59 -14.31 -6.81
N LEU A 153 -14.50 -13.56 -5.71
CA LEU A 153 -14.41 -12.09 -5.74
C LEU A 153 -13.13 -11.59 -6.43
N ARG A 154 -12.00 -12.34 -6.36
CA ARG A 154 -10.76 -12.03 -7.09
C ARG A 154 -10.93 -12.05 -8.61
N LEU A 155 -11.87 -12.86 -9.15
CA LEU A 155 -12.16 -12.90 -10.58
C LEU A 155 -12.89 -11.65 -11.07
N PHE A 156 -13.62 -10.96 -10.18
CA PHE A 156 -14.42 -9.77 -10.52
C PHE A 156 -13.74 -8.45 -10.17
N ASN A 157 -12.80 -8.41 -9.21
CA ASN A 157 -12.09 -7.17 -8.86
C ASN A 157 -10.60 -7.40 -8.48
N PRO A 158 -9.66 -7.31 -9.45
CA PRO A 158 -8.24 -7.58 -9.20
C PRO A 158 -7.48 -6.46 -8.48
N THR A 159 -8.03 -5.25 -8.36
CA THR A 159 -7.34 -4.08 -7.76
C THR A 159 -7.46 -3.98 -6.24
N SER A 160 -8.37 -4.72 -5.60
CA SER A 160 -8.47 -4.82 -4.13
C SER A 160 -7.55 -5.90 -3.53
N THR A 161 -6.77 -6.60 -4.38
CA THR A 161 -5.91 -7.73 -4.00
C THR A 161 -4.73 -7.33 -3.12
N GLU A 162 -4.10 -6.18 -3.37
CA GLU A 162 -2.99 -5.69 -2.54
C GLU A 162 -3.46 -5.31 -1.13
N ALA A 163 -4.63 -4.66 -1.02
CA ALA A 163 -5.20 -4.28 0.28
C ALA A 163 -5.62 -5.51 1.12
N LEU A 164 -6.04 -6.59 0.46
CA LEU A 164 -6.46 -7.84 1.12
C LEU A 164 -5.26 -8.74 1.48
N LEU A 165 -4.21 -8.79 0.66
CA LEU A 165 -2.96 -9.50 0.96
C LEU A 165 -2.13 -8.83 2.08
N VAL A 166 -2.27 -7.51 2.21
CA VAL A 166 -1.76 -6.71 3.33
C VAL A 166 -2.54 -6.99 4.61
N ALA A 167 -3.87 -7.16 4.51
CA ALA A 167 -4.73 -7.51 5.64
C ALA A 167 -4.55 -8.97 6.13
N ASP A 168 -4.27 -9.91 5.22
CA ASP A 168 -4.01 -11.33 5.52
C ASP A 168 -2.55 -11.58 5.99
N GLY A 169 -1.71 -10.55 6.11
CA GLY A 169 -0.33 -10.66 6.61
C GLY A 169 0.66 -11.40 5.70
N VAL A 170 0.25 -11.74 4.47
CA VAL A 170 1.08 -12.43 3.47
C VAL A 170 2.04 -11.45 2.78
N LEU A 171 1.65 -10.19 2.64
CA LEU A 171 2.51 -9.10 2.17
C LEU A 171 2.60 -8.02 3.24
N THR A 172 3.81 -7.62 3.64
CA THR A 172 3.98 -6.37 4.38
C THR A 172 3.82 -5.21 3.40
N PRO A 173 2.83 -4.31 3.57
CA PRO A 173 2.72 -3.13 2.72
C PRO A 173 4.04 -2.36 2.85
N ALA A 174 4.66 -2.04 1.71
CA ALA A 174 5.87 -1.25 1.72
C ALA A 174 5.61 0.04 2.51
N THR A 175 6.36 0.23 3.60
CA THR A 175 6.11 1.32 4.54
C THR A 175 6.17 2.65 3.79
N ALA A 176 5.22 3.55 4.06
CA ALA A 176 5.26 4.89 3.50
C ALA A 176 6.56 5.58 3.94
N LYS A 177 7.18 6.33 3.04
CA LYS A 177 8.44 7.05 3.29
C LYS A 177 8.13 8.53 3.37
N ILE A 178 8.25 9.12 4.56
CA ILE A 178 7.96 10.52 4.81
C ILE A 178 9.25 11.30 4.57
N LEU A 179 9.24 12.23 3.61
CA LEU A 179 10.43 13.03 3.30
C LEU A 179 10.48 14.31 4.13
N ASP A 180 11.65 14.55 4.71
CA ASP A 180 12.05 15.82 5.29
C ASP A 180 12.67 16.76 4.23
N THR A 181 12.56 18.06 4.49
CA THR A 181 13.18 19.17 3.77
C THR A 181 14.67 18.91 3.48
N SER A 182 15.42 18.43 4.48
CA SER A 182 16.87 18.19 4.36
C SER A 182 17.23 17.18 3.25
N VAL A 183 16.45 16.11 3.11
CA VAL A 183 16.65 15.06 2.09
C VAL A 183 16.26 15.52 0.70
N ILE A 184 15.23 16.36 0.60
CA ILE A 184 14.80 16.96 -0.65
C ILE A 184 15.88 17.91 -1.18
N ILE A 185 16.49 18.72 -0.31
CA ILE A 185 17.58 19.63 -0.72
C ILE A 185 18.82 18.84 -1.15
N ASP A 186 19.15 17.75 -0.45
CA ASP A 186 20.29 16.89 -0.77
C ASP A 186 20.16 16.25 -2.17
N GLY A 187 18.93 15.82 -2.52
CA GLY A 187 18.58 15.43 -3.88
C GLY A 187 18.93 13.98 -4.28
N ARG A 188 19.68 13.24 -3.45
CA ARG A 188 19.98 11.82 -3.71
C ARG A 188 18.75 10.90 -3.67
N ILE A 189 17.63 11.39 -3.12
CA ILE A 189 16.34 10.68 -3.08
C ILE A 189 15.87 10.21 -4.46
N ARG A 190 16.12 10.99 -5.53
CA ARG A 190 15.78 10.59 -6.91
C ARG A 190 16.55 9.36 -7.35
N GLY A 191 17.84 9.29 -7.01
CA GLY A 191 18.68 8.13 -7.27
C GLY A 191 18.20 6.90 -6.48
N MET A 192 17.88 7.09 -5.19
CA MET A 192 17.38 5.99 -4.33
C MET A 192 16.05 5.40 -4.82
N ILE A 193 15.14 6.24 -5.33
CA ILE A 193 13.90 5.77 -5.94
C ILE A 193 14.19 5.05 -7.27
N GLY A 194 15.08 5.62 -8.09
CA GLY A 194 15.41 5.08 -9.42
C GLY A 194 16.14 3.73 -9.39
N CYS A 195 16.97 3.47 -8.39
CA CYS A 195 17.64 2.16 -8.21
C CYS A 195 16.81 1.14 -7.42
N GLY A 196 15.60 1.50 -6.98
CA GLY A 196 14.72 0.62 -6.21
C GLY A 196 15.05 0.48 -4.73
N LEU A 197 16.05 1.23 -4.21
CA LEU A 197 16.42 1.18 -2.78
C LEU A 197 15.31 1.74 -1.87
N LEU A 198 14.49 2.66 -2.39
CA LEU A 198 13.37 3.24 -1.66
C LEU A 198 12.04 2.73 -2.20
N GLU A 199 11.42 1.83 -1.45
CA GLU A 199 10.14 1.18 -1.77
C GLU A 199 8.93 1.88 -1.13
N GLY A 200 7.75 1.62 -1.68
CA GLY A 200 6.48 2.14 -1.20
C GLY A 200 6.13 3.53 -1.73
N LYS A 201 5.09 4.12 -1.13
CA LYS A 201 4.66 5.50 -1.40
C LYS A 201 5.59 6.48 -0.70
N VAL A 202 5.94 7.54 -1.41
CA VAL A 202 6.74 8.65 -0.90
C VAL A 202 5.78 9.76 -0.54
N ILE A 203 5.73 10.13 0.73
CA ILE A 203 4.84 11.15 1.26
C ILE A 203 5.65 12.42 1.52
N VAL A 204 5.18 13.54 0.99
CA VAL A 204 5.71 14.87 1.26
C VAL A 204 4.61 15.68 1.94
N ALA A 205 4.86 16.17 3.15
CA ALA A 205 3.91 17.02 3.86
C ALA A 205 3.83 18.40 3.19
N GLN A 206 2.65 19.01 3.19
CA GLN A 206 2.47 20.38 2.68
C GLN A 206 3.41 21.37 3.38
N THR A 207 3.64 21.18 4.68
CA THR A 207 4.53 22.04 5.49
C THR A 207 5.98 22.06 5.00
N VAL A 208 6.47 20.94 4.45
CA VAL A 208 7.80 20.85 3.84
C VAL A 208 7.87 21.65 2.54
N ILE A 209 6.79 21.64 1.76
CA ILE A 209 6.69 22.45 0.54
C ILE A 209 6.67 23.94 0.90
N ASP A 210 5.89 24.31 1.92
CA ASP A 210 5.78 25.69 2.40
C ASP A 210 7.15 26.20 2.91
N GLU A 211 7.91 25.38 3.65
CA GLU A 211 9.27 25.71 4.09
C GLU A 211 10.22 25.90 2.90
N MET A 212 10.10 25.07 1.86
CA MET A 212 10.91 25.24 0.63
C MET A 212 10.57 26.48 -0.17
N GLN A 213 9.31 26.89 -0.18
CA GLN A 213 8.89 28.17 -0.75
C GLN A 213 9.48 29.34 0.03
N GLN A 214 9.33 29.35 1.36
CA GLN A 214 9.93 30.37 2.22
C GLN A 214 11.45 30.45 2.04
N LEU A 215 12.12 29.30 1.90
CA LEU A 215 13.55 29.26 1.63
C LEU A 215 13.90 29.84 0.26
N SER A 216 13.07 29.59 -0.76
CA SER A 216 13.24 30.14 -2.12
C SER A 216 13.01 31.65 -2.21
N ASP A 217 12.20 32.22 -1.30
CA ASP A 217 11.94 33.66 -1.23
C ASP A 217 12.92 34.39 -0.29
N SER A 218 13.87 33.67 0.32
CA SER A 218 14.86 34.26 1.20
C SER A 218 15.76 35.27 0.50
N ASN A 219 16.15 36.33 1.24
CA ASN A 219 17.14 37.31 0.80
C ASN A 219 18.56 36.71 0.67
N ASN A 220 18.83 35.60 1.35
CA ASN A 220 20.11 34.91 1.26
C ASN A 220 20.17 34.05 -0.02
N LEU A 221 21.18 34.32 -0.86
CA LEU A 221 21.37 33.67 -2.16
C LEU A 221 21.51 32.14 -2.05
N GLU A 222 22.23 31.64 -1.05
CA GLU A 222 22.43 30.20 -0.85
C GLU A 222 21.15 29.49 -0.43
N LYS A 223 20.43 30.08 0.54
CA LYS A 223 19.12 29.57 1.00
C LYS A 223 18.15 29.54 -0.18
N ARG A 224 18.04 30.64 -0.91
CA ARG A 224 17.23 30.75 -2.13
C ARG A 224 17.59 29.71 -3.19
N GLY A 225 18.89 29.45 -3.38
CA GLY A 225 19.38 28.39 -4.27
C GLY A 225 18.95 26.99 -3.83
N LYS A 226 19.02 26.69 -2.53
CA LYS A 226 18.57 25.41 -1.95
C LYS A 226 17.06 25.22 -2.12
N GLY A 227 16.23 26.22 -1.76
CA GLY A 227 14.78 26.14 -1.88
C GLY A 227 14.31 25.88 -3.32
N ARG A 228 14.85 26.63 -4.29
CA ARG A 228 14.52 26.41 -5.72
C ARG A 228 14.93 25.04 -6.22
N ARG A 229 16.10 24.53 -5.78
CA ARG A 229 16.54 23.17 -6.15
C ARG A 229 15.61 22.10 -5.58
N GLY A 230 15.20 22.23 -4.32
CA GLY A 230 14.26 21.30 -3.69
C GLY A 230 12.90 21.27 -4.40
N LEU A 231 12.32 22.44 -4.70
CA LEU A 231 11.06 22.53 -5.44
C LEU A 231 11.17 21.96 -6.86
N LYS A 232 12.30 22.20 -7.55
CA LYS A 232 12.56 21.60 -8.87
C LYS A 232 12.59 20.07 -8.78
N LEU A 233 13.29 19.52 -7.80
CA LEU A 233 13.37 18.07 -7.57
C LEU A 233 11.99 17.46 -7.30
N LEU A 234 11.16 18.11 -6.49
CA LEU A 234 9.79 17.63 -6.21
C LEU A 234 8.94 17.57 -7.49
N ASN A 235 9.06 18.56 -8.38
CA ASN A 235 8.40 18.53 -9.68
C ASN A 235 8.91 17.38 -10.56
N GLU A 236 10.23 17.20 -10.66
CA GLU A 236 10.85 16.08 -11.40
C GLU A 236 10.38 14.72 -10.85
N LEU A 237 10.31 14.57 -9.52
CA LEU A 237 9.82 13.35 -8.87
C LEU A 237 8.34 13.13 -9.14
N ARG A 238 7.53 14.19 -9.17
CA ARG A 238 6.09 14.10 -9.49
C ARG A 238 5.86 13.66 -10.94
N GLU A 239 6.63 14.21 -11.87
CA GLU A 239 6.56 13.83 -13.30
C GLU A 239 7.03 12.40 -13.55
N ALA A 240 8.12 11.98 -12.91
CA ALA A 240 8.68 10.64 -13.10
C ALA A 240 7.93 9.53 -12.35
N TYR A 241 7.34 9.85 -11.19
CA TYR A 241 6.79 8.86 -10.25
C TYR A 241 5.38 9.21 -9.77
N GLU A 242 4.53 9.77 -10.64
CA GLU A 242 3.20 10.30 -10.34
C GLU A 242 2.35 9.43 -9.40
N ARG A 243 2.35 8.11 -9.58
CA ARG A 243 1.58 7.17 -8.73
C ARG A 243 2.20 6.87 -7.35
N ARG A 244 3.47 7.21 -7.14
CA ARG A 244 4.23 6.92 -5.91
C ARG A 244 4.42 8.14 -5.02
N LEU A 245 4.46 9.35 -5.57
CA LEU A 245 4.60 10.58 -4.80
C LEU A 245 3.23 11.12 -4.37
N VAL A 246 3.00 11.20 -3.07
CA VAL A 246 1.75 11.70 -2.48
C VAL A 246 2.04 12.95 -1.67
N ILE A 247 1.34 14.04 -1.98
CA ILE A 247 1.36 15.25 -1.16
C ILE A 247 0.31 15.10 -0.07
N ASN A 248 0.73 15.13 1.19
CA ASN A 248 -0.18 15.08 2.32
C ASN A 248 -0.52 16.50 2.80
N THR A 249 -1.81 16.83 2.80
CA THR A 249 -2.35 18.13 3.20
C THR A 249 -2.93 18.13 4.62
N THR A 250 -2.79 17.04 5.37
CA THR A 250 -3.25 16.95 6.74
C THR A 250 -2.54 17.99 7.59
N ARG A 251 -3.30 18.76 8.36
CA ARG A 251 -2.75 19.74 9.30
C ARG A 251 -2.51 19.06 10.65
N TYR A 252 -1.27 19.14 11.10
CA TYR A 252 -0.79 18.62 12.37
C TYR A 252 -0.50 19.77 13.32
N ASP A 253 -0.81 19.58 14.60
CA ASP A 253 -0.56 20.56 15.65
C ASP A 253 0.90 20.51 16.07
N GLY A 254 1.61 21.64 15.99
CA GLY A 254 3.03 21.71 16.32
C GLY A 254 3.64 23.06 15.95
N ALA A 255 4.67 23.45 16.70
CA ALA A 255 5.35 24.73 16.55
C ALA A 255 6.23 24.77 15.29
N GLY A 256 6.84 23.63 14.92
CA GLY A 256 7.75 23.52 13.77
C GLY A 256 7.33 22.47 12.74
N THR A 257 7.99 22.49 11.57
CA THR A 257 7.86 21.47 10.52
C THR A 257 8.21 20.08 11.06
N ASP A 258 9.26 19.99 11.88
CA ASP A 258 9.77 18.76 12.48
C ASP A 258 8.71 18.05 13.34
N ASP A 259 8.02 18.76 14.23
CA ASP A 259 6.98 18.19 15.09
C ASP A 259 5.84 17.58 14.27
N ARG A 260 5.45 18.27 13.20
CA ARG A 260 4.39 17.84 12.28
C ARG A 260 4.83 16.62 11.46
N LEU A 261 6.10 16.55 11.06
CA LEU A 261 6.65 15.37 10.39
C LEU A 261 6.70 14.15 11.31
N LEU A 262 7.02 14.33 12.59
CA LEU A 262 7.00 13.26 13.58
C LEU A 262 5.58 12.71 13.77
N GLN A 263 4.59 13.59 13.94
CA GLN A 263 3.17 13.19 14.05
C GLN A 263 2.67 12.50 12.78
N LEU A 264 2.97 13.05 11.60
CA LEU A 264 2.63 12.41 10.33
C LEU A 264 3.25 11.01 10.22
N THR A 265 4.50 10.84 10.65
CA THR A 265 5.19 9.56 10.61
C THR A 265 4.55 8.54 11.57
N GLU A 266 4.16 9.00 12.76
CA GLU A 266 3.46 8.19 13.77
C GLU A 266 2.09 7.72 13.27
N ASP A 267 1.25 8.64 12.80
CA ASP A 267 -0.09 8.37 12.29
C ASP A 267 -0.11 7.43 11.09
N THR A 268 0.85 7.60 10.18
CA THR A 268 0.94 6.78 8.96
C THR A 268 1.65 5.46 9.18
N GLY A 269 2.26 5.23 10.36
CA GLY A 269 3.13 4.08 10.62
C GLY A 269 4.31 3.98 9.63
N GLY A 270 4.72 5.12 9.07
CA GLY A 270 5.72 5.18 8.02
C GLY A 270 7.16 5.19 8.54
N THR A 271 8.09 5.48 7.64
CA THR A 271 9.51 5.67 7.96
C THR A 271 9.91 7.09 7.60
N LEU A 272 10.40 7.84 8.58
CA LEU A 272 10.92 9.18 8.38
C LEU A 272 12.26 9.11 7.65
N VAL A 273 12.37 9.77 6.51
CA VAL A 273 13.61 9.89 5.75
C VAL A 273 14.15 11.29 5.94
N THR A 274 15.26 11.42 6.65
CA THR A 274 15.89 12.71 6.98
C THR A 274 17.41 12.63 6.79
N ALA A 275 18.06 13.77 6.57
CA ALA A 275 19.51 13.92 6.62
C ALA A 275 19.95 14.65 7.91
N ASP A 276 19.01 15.15 8.71
CA ASP A 276 19.25 15.81 9.99
C ASP A 276 19.44 14.78 11.11
N PHE A 277 20.56 14.89 11.81
CA PHE A 277 20.91 14.02 12.93
C PHE A 277 19.98 14.23 14.15
N ASN A 278 19.61 15.48 14.44
CA ASN A 278 18.77 15.81 15.60
C ASN A 278 17.35 15.30 15.41
N LEU A 279 16.76 15.56 14.24
CA LEU A 279 15.42 15.06 13.93
C LEU A 279 15.38 13.52 13.96
N ALA A 280 16.43 12.87 13.42
CA ALA A 280 16.56 11.42 13.50
C ALA A 280 16.63 10.91 14.95
N GLN A 281 17.40 11.56 15.82
CA GLN A 281 17.52 11.16 17.23
C GLN A 281 16.20 11.32 17.99
N VAL A 282 15.48 12.43 17.79
CA VAL A 282 14.17 12.68 18.39
C VAL A 282 13.14 11.64 17.91
N ALA A 283 13.13 11.32 16.62
CA ALA A 283 12.25 10.31 16.06
C ALA A 283 12.52 8.91 16.65
N ARG A 284 13.79 8.53 16.83
CA ARG A 284 14.16 7.26 17.50
C ARG A 284 13.70 7.21 18.96
N LEU A 285 13.82 8.31 19.71
CA LEU A 285 13.32 8.40 21.08
C LEU A 285 11.79 8.20 21.15
N LYS A 286 11.05 8.63 20.13
CA LYS A 286 9.62 8.38 19.96
C LYS A 286 9.29 6.99 19.39
N SER A 287 10.27 6.09 19.29
CA SER A 287 10.11 4.75 18.69
C SER A 287 9.61 4.74 17.24
N LEU A 288 9.83 5.83 16.50
CA LEU A 288 9.51 5.90 15.08
C LEU A 288 10.62 5.28 14.23
N LYS A 289 10.24 4.72 13.09
CA LYS A 289 11.21 4.20 12.11
C LYS A 289 11.87 5.38 11.41
N VAL A 290 13.21 5.39 11.38
CA VAL A 290 14.00 6.45 10.77
C VAL A 290 14.99 5.86 9.78
N MET A 291 15.09 6.47 8.62
CA MET A 291 16.12 6.24 7.62
C MET A 291 16.93 7.53 7.49
N ASN A 292 18.11 7.55 8.10
CA ASN A 292 19.01 8.70 7.99
C ASN A 292 19.90 8.54 6.75
N LEU A 293 19.81 9.51 5.82
CA LEU A 293 20.56 9.46 4.57
C LEU A 293 22.08 9.58 4.79
N SER A 294 22.51 10.36 5.78
CA SER A 294 23.93 10.52 6.14
C SER A 294 24.50 9.21 6.69
N GLU A 295 23.74 8.49 7.52
CA GLU A 295 24.12 7.17 8.02
C GLU A 295 24.19 6.14 6.88
N LEU A 296 23.20 6.14 5.98
CA LEU A 296 23.17 5.24 4.82
C LEU A 296 24.40 5.42 3.94
N VAL A 297 24.82 6.66 3.72
CA VAL A 297 25.99 6.96 2.90
C VAL A 297 27.27 6.43 3.53
N ILE A 298 27.39 6.50 4.86
CA ILE A 298 28.52 5.91 5.58
C ILE A 298 28.48 4.38 5.47
N ALA A 299 27.30 3.77 5.63
CA ALA A 299 27.10 2.33 5.54
C ALA A 299 27.35 1.75 4.14
N LEU A 300 27.15 2.55 3.08
CA LEU A 300 27.42 2.16 1.69
C LEU A 300 28.88 2.40 1.26
N ARG A 301 29.75 2.95 2.13
CA ARG A 301 31.17 3.13 1.78
C ARG A 301 31.83 1.76 1.64
N PRO A 302 32.59 1.51 0.56
CA PRO A 302 33.39 0.29 0.43
C PRO A 302 34.31 0.13 1.64
N GLU A 303 34.31 -1.06 2.24
CA GLU A 303 35.30 -1.37 3.26
C GLU A 303 36.66 -1.59 2.60
N VAL A 304 37.68 -0.91 3.12
CA VAL A 304 39.08 -1.13 2.74
C VAL A 304 39.54 -2.52 3.16
N GLN A 305 40.06 -3.28 2.19
CA GLN A 305 40.60 -4.63 2.38
C GLN A 305 42.13 -4.66 2.24
N PRO A 306 42.81 -5.64 2.88
CA PRO A 306 44.21 -5.91 2.59
C PRO A 306 44.43 -6.17 1.09
N GLY A 307 45.38 -5.45 0.48
CA GLY A 307 45.66 -5.48 -0.95
C GLY A 307 45.13 -4.27 -1.72
N ASP A 308 44.22 -3.48 -1.15
CA ASP A 308 43.71 -2.27 -1.81
C ASP A 308 44.81 -1.22 -2.00
N GLU A 309 44.87 -0.65 -3.20
CA GLU A 309 45.75 0.47 -3.54
C GLU A 309 45.02 1.79 -3.39
N LEU A 310 45.52 2.65 -2.50
CA LEU A 310 44.96 3.98 -2.26
C LEU A 310 46.03 5.05 -2.44
N ASN A 311 45.63 6.25 -2.89
CA ASN A 311 46.54 7.38 -3.01
C ASN A 311 46.25 8.41 -1.91
N LEU A 312 46.93 8.28 -0.77
CA LEU A 312 46.68 9.12 0.41
C LEU A 312 47.80 10.12 0.65
N LYS A 313 47.44 11.25 1.25
CA LYS A 313 48.41 12.25 1.71
C LYS A 313 48.93 11.84 3.07
N ILE A 314 50.25 11.73 3.22
CA ILE A 314 50.87 11.52 4.52
C ILE A 314 50.84 12.87 5.27
N VAL A 315 50.16 12.92 6.42
CA VAL A 315 49.87 14.17 7.13
C VAL A 315 50.86 14.42 8.26
N ARG A 316 51.26 13.37 8.98
CA ARG A 316 52.12 13.47 10.18
C ARG A 316 53.03 12.26 10.35
N GLU A 317 54.05 12.40 11.19
CA GLU A 317 54.89 11.28 11.65
C GLU A 317 54.06 10.28 12.48
N GLY A 318 54.35 8.99 12.30
CA GLY A 318 53.78 7.91 13.11
C GLY A 318 54.47 7.75 14.45
N LYS A 319 54.05 6.74 15.22
CA LYS A 319 54.62 6.49 16.55
C LYS A 319 56.03 5.89 16.47
N GLU A 320 56.32 5.15 15.41
CA GLU A 320 57.66 4.57 15.16
C GLU A 320 58.43 5.40 14.13
N ASP A 321 59.76 5.36 14.20
CA ASP A 321 60.70 6.19 13.42
C ASP A 321 60.57 6.06 11.89
N HIS A 322 59.92 5.01 11.39
CA HIS A 322 59.73 4.77 9.96
C HIS A 322 58.28 4.96 9.50
N GLN A 323 57.35 5.25 10.41
CA GLN A 323 55.93 5.33 10.10
C GLN A 323 55.50 6.75 9.72
N GLY A 324 54.58 6.83 8.78
CA GLY A 324 53.77 8.02 8.52
C GLY A 324 52.31 7.75 8.84
N VAL A 325 51.52 8.79 9.08
CA VAL A 325 50.07 8.68 9.29
C VAL A 325 49.34 9.46 8.23
N ALA A 326 48.43 8.79 7.56
CA ALA A 326 47.43 9.35 6.66
C ALA A 326 46.03 9.15 7.25
N TYR A 327 45.05 9.77 6.61
CA TYR A 327 43.65 9.59 6.95
C TYR A 327 42.88 9.23 5.69
N LEU A 328 41.98 8.26 5.82
CA LEU A 328 40.92 8.06 4.83
C LEU A 328 39.95 9.24 4.86
N GLU A 329 39.09 9.33 3.84
CA GLU A 329 38.08 10.39 3.75
C GLU A 329 37.04 10.36 4.89
N ASP A 330 36.93 9.24 5.59
CA ASP A 330 36.07 9.04 6.77
C ASP A 330 36.76 9.42 8.10
N GLY A 331 38.04 9.81 8.07
CA GLY A 331 38.83 10.10 9.26
C GLY A 331 39.49 8.88 9.91
N THR A 332 39.32 7.68 9.35
CA THR A 332 40.04 6.47 9.78
C THR A 332 41.53 6.67 9.63
N MET A 333 42.27 6.40 10.72
CA MET A 333 43.72 6.57 10.75
C MET A 333 44.40 5.44 9.99
N VAL A 334 45.22 5.81 9.00
CA VAL A 334 46.04 4.88 8.20
C VAL A 334 47.51 5.05 8.58
N VAL A 335 48.09 4.03 9.20
CA VAL A 335 49.52 3.99 9.53
C VAL A 335 50.26 3.36 8.35
N VAL A 336 51.15 4.13 7.74
CA VAL A 336 51.91 3.74 6.54
C VAL A 336 53.36 3.48 6.92
N GLU A 337 53.84 2.26 6.69
CA GLU A 337 55.24 1.87 6.88
C GLU A 337 56.16 2.54 5.85
N ASN A 338 57.36 2.93 6.32
CA ASN A 338 58.40 3.62 5.55
C ASN A 338 57.97 4.95 4.91
N ALA A 339 56.93 5.61 5.44
CA ALA A 339 56.35 6.82 4.86
C ALA A 339 56.82 8.14 5.50
N ARG A 340 57.75 8.09 6.46
CA ARG A 340 58.28 9.30 7.11
C ARG A 340 58.91 10.29 6.13
N SER A 341 59.63 9.80 5.12
CA SER A 341 60.26 10.67 4.11
C SER A 341 59.26 11.30 3.13
N ALA A 342 57.99 10.87 3.13
CA ALA A 342 56.95 11.31 2.22
C ALA A 342 55.88 12.19 2.91
N ILE A 343 56.17 12.75 4.09
CA ILE A 343 55.26 13.63 4.81
C ILE A 343 54.95 14.88 3.97
N GLY A 344 53.66 15.19 3.85
CA GLY A 344 53.16 16.27 3.01
C GLY A 344 52.90 15.85 1.56
N GLU A 345 53.37 14.69 1.12
CA GLU A 345 53.15 14.16 -0.24
C GLU A 345 51.93 13.23 -0.30
N ARG A 346 51.29 13.16 -1.48
CA ARG A 346 50.34 12.10 -1.82
C ARG A 346 51.10 10.94 -2.46
N ARG A 347 51.02 9.76 -1.85
CA ARG A 347 51.67 8.56 -2.34
C ARG A 347 50.69 7.40 -2.48
N PRO A 348 50.84 6.58 -3.53
CA PRO A 348 50.17 5.29 -3.61
C PRO A 348 50.68 4.36 -2.49
N ILE A 349 49.73 3.83 -1.73
CA ILE A 349 49.94 2.92 -0.62
C ILE A 349 49.11 1.66 -0.84
N VAL A 350 49.63 0.52 -0.38
CA VAL A 350 48.92 -0.76 -0.38
C VAL A 350 48.50 -1.07 1.05
N ILE A 351 47.21 -1.31 1.27
CA ILE A 351 46.68 -1.70 2.57
C ILE A 351 47.22 -3.08 2.93
N THR A 352 47.83 -3.24 4.09
CA THR A 352 48.38 -4.52 4.58
C THR A 352 47.46 -5.19 5.60
N GLY A 353 46.63 -4.42 6.30
CA GLY A 353 45.74 -4.95 7.32
C GLY A 353 44.91 -3.86 7.99
N ALA A 354 43.97 -4.26 8.84
CA ALA A 354 43.25 -3.35 9.73
C ALA A 354 43.17 -3.95 11.14
N LEU A 355 43.30 -3.09 12.14
CA LEU A 355 43.18 -3.46 13.55
C LEU A 355 42.11 -2.59 14.20
N GLN A 356 41.15 -3.24 14.85
CA GLN A 356 40.15 -2.56 15.66
C GLN A 356 40.72 -2.36 17.07
N ASN A 357 40.73 -1.13 17.59
CA ASN A 357 41.06 -0.84 18.98
C ASN A 357 39.85 -0.18 19.68
N PRO A 358 39.85 -0.05 21.02
CA PRO A 358 38.74 0.59 21.74
C PRO A 358 38.48 2.06 21.37
N SER A 359 39.45 2.73 20.72
CA SER A 359 39.37 4.13 20.29
C SER A 359 38.96 4.30 18.82
N GLY A 360 38.78 3.20 18.06
CA GLY A 360 38.39 3.23 16.66
C GLY A 360 39.06 2.15 15.79
N ARG A 361 38.88 2.26 14.47
CA ARG A 361 39.54 1.42 13.48
C ARG A 361 40.87 2.07 13.07
N MET A 362 41.95 1.29 13.07
CA MET A 362 43.25 1.69 12.52
C MET A 362 43.56 0.80 11.32
N VAL A 363 44.03 1.38 10.23
CA VAL A 363 44.39 0.64 9.02
C VAL A 363 45.90 0.73 8.85
N PHE A 364 46.53 -0.39 8.50
CA PHE A 364 47.96 -0.47 8.21
C PHE A 364 48.17 -0.56 6.71
N ALA A 365 49.20 0.12 6.22
CA ALA A 365 49.56 0.14 4.84
C ALA A 365 51.08 0.25 4.66
N ARG A 366 51.56 0.01 3.45
CA ARG A 366 52.95 0.23 3.04
C ARG A 366 53.01 1.06 1.77
N LEU A 367 54.09 1.80 1.56
CA LEU A 367 54.31 2.47 0.27
C LEU A 367 54.38 1.44 -0.87
N ASN A 368 53.68 1.72 -1.96
CA ASN A 368 53.83 0.94 -3.19
C ASN A 368 55.19 1.28 -3.81
N LYS A 369 56.12 0.31 -3.83
CA LYS A 369 57.51 0.51 -4.28
C LYS A 369 57.62 0.65 -5.81
N ASP A 370 56.57 0.30 -6.55
CA ASP A 370 56.61 0.21 -8.02
C ASP A 370 56.01 1.43 -8.75
N SER A 371 55.53 2.42 -8.00
CA SER A 371 54.87 3.60 -8.54
C SER A 371 55.65 4.87 -8.21
N ALA A 372 56.26 5.47 -9.24
CA ALA A 372 56.91 6.77 -9.17
C ALA A 372 55.94 7.86 -8.64
N PRO A 373 56.43 8.89 -7.94
CA PRO A 373 55.58 9.97 -7.43
C PRO A 373 54.84 10.64 -8.58
N VAL A 374 53.51 10.61 -8.54
CA VAL A 374 52.67 11.46 -9.39
C VAL A 374 52.83 12.89 -8.88
N GLY A 375 53.76 13.62 -9.49
CA GLY A 375 54.08 15.00 -9.15
C GLY A 375 52.83 15.88 -9.19
N GLY A 376 52.61 16.64 -8.12
CA GLY A 376 51.59 17.68 -8.06
C GLY A 376 51.83 18.72 -9.16
N GLY A 377 50.84 18.90 -10.02
CA GLY A 377 50.84 19.94 -11.04
C GLY A 377 50.92 21.32 -10.39
N LYS A 378 52.04 22.01 -10.60
CA LYS A 378 52.15 23.46 -10.45
C LYS A 378 51.25 24.13 -11.49
N GLU A 379 50.44 25.08 -11.03
CA GLU A 379 49.79 26.09 -11.87
C GLU A 379 50.79 26.68 -12.88
N SER A 380 50.52 26.50 -14.17
CA SER A 380 51.15 27.29 -15.22
C SER A 380 50.27 28.48 -15.55
N ARG A 381 50.56 29.62 -14.91
CA ARG A 381 50.26 30.94 -15.46
C ARG A 381 51.30 31.26 -16.53
N ASN A 382 50.90 31.17 -17.80
CA ASN A 382 51.25 32.06 -18.93
C ASN A 382 51.22 31.29 -20.25
N ALA A 383 50.17 31.53 -21.05
CA ALA A 383 50.27 31.45 -22.50
C ALA A 383 49.20 32.36 -23.11
N GLN A 384 49.64 33.56 -23.48
CA GLN A 384 48.89 34.52 -24.26
C GLN A 384 48.85 34.03 -25.72
N PRO A 385 47.71 34.03 -26.43
CA PRO A 385 47.72 33.68 -27.85
C PRO A 385 48.18 34.90 -28.66
N ALA A 386 49.26 34.70 -29.40
CA ALA A 386 49.80 35.65 -30.36
C ALA A 386 48.83 35.91 -31.51
N ARG A 387 48.68 37.19 -31.85
CA ARG A 387 48.09 37.73 -33.09
C ARG A 387 48.65 37.01 -34.32
N LYS A 388 47.78 36.45 -35.17
CA LYS A 388 48.08 36.26 -36.59
C LYS A 388 47.42 37.37 -37.40
N SER A 389 48.27 38.22 -37.97
CA SER A 389 47.96 39.13 -39.05
C SER A 389 47.66 38.35 -40.33
N LYS A 390 46.51 38.64 -40.96
CA LYS A 390 46.33 38.58 -42.41
C LYS A 390 45.46 39.77 -42.83
N ASN A 391 46.12 40.81 -43.32
CA ASN A 391 45.62 41.68 -44.40
C ASN A 391 45.23 40.81 -45.62
N ASN A 392 44.41 41.21 -46.58
CA ASN A 392 43.47 42.31 -46.79
C ASN A 392 42.98 42.03 -48.22
N GLU A 393 41.68 41.99 -48.51
CA GLU A 393 41.16 42.35 -49.83
C GLU A 393 39.62 42.49 -49.79
N ARG A 394 39.18 43.72 -50.04
CA ARG A 394 37.80 44.13 -50.33
C ARG A 394 37.57 43.93 -51.84
N PRO A 395 36.32 43.72 -52.29
CA PRO A 395 35.59 44.90 -52.77
C PRO A 395 34.12 45.00 -52.33
N THR A 396 33.73 46.27 -52.29
CA THR A 396 32.46 47.02 -52.31
C THR A 396 31.08 46.37 -52.60
N PRO A 397 29.98 47.12 -52.32
CA PRO A 397 28.67 46.60 -51.92
C PRO A 397 27.63 46.61 -53.05
N GLU A 398 26.57 45.82 -52.89
CA GLU A 398 25.30 46.08 -53.58
C GLU A 398 24.10 45.98 -52.63
N SER A 399 23.24 46.96 -52.82
CA SER A 399 21.95 47.22 -52.22
C SER A 399 20.87 46.20 -52.60
N ARG A 400 20.05 45.79 -51.64
CA ARG A 400 18.58 45.88 -51.69
C ARG A 400 17.94 45.55 -50.35
#